data_AF-A0A4Y8Q5F8-F1
#
_entry.id   AF-A0A4Y8Q5F8-F1
#
_cell.length_a   1.000
_cell.length_b   1.000
_cell.length_c   1.000
_cell.angle_alpha   90.00
_cell.angle_beta   90.00
_cell.angle_gamma   90.00
#
_symmetry.space_group_name_H-M   'P 1'
#
loop_
_entity.id
_entity.type
_entity.pdbx_description
1 polymer ?
#
loop_
_entity_poly.entity_id
_entity_poly.type
_entity_poly.pdbx_seq_one_letter_code
_entity_poly.pdbx_strand_id
1 'polypeptide(L)'
;MKDMIEFGNRIKRLRQQQNFSLRELGERSGISYSFINSIENNRFSPSRETVIALARALPGSDMNDLLLLAGFAPEEDEFTSAHASDAAKADDPEVSLFFKDFQNAPKERRDEMLRFWHFIKQQQQGRTPDSQQ
;
A
#
# COMPACT_ATOMS: atom_id res chain seq x y z
N MET A 1 0.18 3.00 -20.49
CA MET A 1 -0.21 1.71 -21.12
C MET A 1 0.62 0.54 -20.62
N LYS A 2 1.93 0.70 -20.40
CA LYS A 2 2.79 -0.37 -19.86
C LYS A 2 2.32 -0.89 -18.49
N ASP A 3 1.87 0.00 -17.61
CA ASP A 3 1.51 -0.34 -16.23
C ASP A 3 0.24 -1.22 -16.16
N MET A 4 -0.73 -1.00 -17.05
CA MET A 4 -1.94 -1.84 -17.14
C MET A 4 -1.62 -3.26 -17.63
N ILE A 5 -0.62 -3.40 -18.52
CA ILE A 5 -0.12 -4.71 -18.96
C ILE A 5 0.53 -5.45 -17.79
N GLU A 6 1.29 -4.72 -16.97
CA GLU A 6 1.93 -5.26 -15.77
C GLU A 6 0.90 -5.67 -14.73
N PHE A 7 -0.15 -4.87 -14.52
CA PHE A 7 -1.27 -5.20 -13.65
C PHE A 7 -1.93 -6.53 -14.04
N GLY A 8 -2.38 -6.70 -15.29
CA GLY A 8 -3.02 -7.93 -15.74
C GLY A 8 -2.12 -9.16 -15.57
N ASN A 9 -0.83 -9.01 -15.89
CA ASN A 9 0.17 -10.07 -15.68
C ASN A 9 0.40 -10.39 -14.20
N ARG A 10 0.37 -9.39 -13.31
CA ARG A 10 0.52 -9.56 -11.86
C ARG A 10 -0.65 -10.35 -11.28
N ILE A 11 -1.89 -10.00 -11.66
CA ILE A 11 -3.09 -10.74 -11.26
C ILE A 11 -3.00 -12.20 -11.71
N LYS A 12 -2.64 -12.45 -12.97
CA LYS A 12 -2.48 -13.80 -13.51
C LYS A 12 -1.46 -14.63 -12.73
N ARG A 13 -0.29 -14.05 -12.43
CA ARG A 13 0.75 -14.73 -11.64
C ARG A 13 0.27 -15.06 -10.23
N LEU A 14 -0.31 -14.10 -9.52
CA LEU A 14 -0.82 -14.31 -8.16
C LEU A 14 -1.88 -15.41 -8.14
N ARG A 15 -2.82 -15.38 -9.08
CA ARG A 15 -3.85 -16.43 -9.21
C ARG A 15 -3.22 -17.81 -9.40
N GLN A 16 -2.23 -17.92 -10.29
CA GLN A 16 -1.53 -19.19 -10.57
C GLN A 16 -0.69 -19.67 -9.39
N GLN A 17 -0.04 -18.78 -8.64
CA GLN A 17 0.71 -19.12 -7.42
C GLN A 17 -0.19 -19.74 -6.35
N GLN A 18 -1.45 -19.32 -6.31
CA GLN A 18 -2.46 -19.88 -5.41
C GLN A 18 -3.18 -21.12 -5.99
N ASN A 19 -2.81 -21.57 -7.19
CA ASN A 19 -3.49 -22.63 -7.93
C ASN A 19 -5.00 -22.38 -8.16
N PHE A 20 -5.43 -21.11 -8.16
CA PHE A 20 -6.83 -20.78 -8.42
C PHE A 20 -7.12 -20.84 -9.92
N SER A 21 -8.22 -21.46 -10.28
CA SER A 21 -8.87 -21.26 -11.58
C SER A 21 -9.46 -19.85 -11.66
N LEU A 22 -9.80 -19.41 -12.88
CA LEU A 22 -10.50 -18.14 -13.10
C LEU A 22 -11.87 -18.12 -12.39
N ARG A 23 -12.52 -19.28 -12.26
CA ARG A 23 -13.82 -19.40 -11.58
C ARG A 23 -13.67 -19.27 -10.07
N GLU A 24 -12.69 -19.94 -9.47
CA GLU A 24 -12.42 -19.82 -8.03
C GLU A 24 -12.02 -18.40 -7.64
N LEU A 25 -11.18 -17.73 -8.43
CA LEU A 25 -10.88 -16.32 -8.17
C LEU A 25 -12.14 -15.47 -8.26
N GLY A 26 -12.99 -15.74 -9.26
CA GLY A 26 -14.25 -15.02 -9.42
C GLY A 26 -15.23 -15.19 -8.27
N GLU A 27 -15.35 -16.42 -7.76
CA GLU A 27 -16.15 -16.72 -6.56
C GLU A 27 -15.61 -15.99 -5.32
N ARG A 28 -14.27 -15.96 -5.15
CA ARG A 28 -13.62 -15.29 -4.00
C ARG A 28 -13.70 -13.77 -4.06
N SER A 29 -13.56 -13.18 -5.24
CA SER A 29 -13.55 -11.73 -5.42
C SER A 29 -14.94 -11.15 -5.71
N GLY A 30 -15.96 -11.98 -5.96
CA GLY A 30 -17.27 -11.52 -6.43
C GLY A 30 -17.26 -10.97 -7.85
N ILE A 31 -16.26 -11.31 -8.66
CA ILE A 31 -16.07 -10.81 -10.03
C ILE A 31 -16.29 -11.96 -11.01
N SER A 32 -16.93 -11.72 -12.15
CA SER A 32 -17.12 -12.78 -13.13
C SER A 32 -15.79 -13.28 -13.72
N TYR A 33 -15.68 -14.59 -13.94
CA TYR A 33 -14.48 -15.21 -14.52
C TYR A 33 -14.10 -14.61 -15.88
N SER A 34 -15.10 -14.19 -16.67
CA SER A 34 -14.92 -13.58 -17.99
C SER A 34 -14.31 -12.19 -17.90
N PHE A 35 -14.64 -11.44 -16.85
CA PHE A 35 -14.05 -10.15 -16.57
C PHE A 35 -12.61 -10.28 -16.08
N ILE A 36 -12.34 -11.20 -15.15
CA ILE A 36 -10.98 -11.54 -14.70
C ILE A 36 -10.12 -11.96 -15.90
N ASN A 37 -10.64 -12.82 -16.78
CA ASN A 37 -9.92 -13.21 -17.99
C ASN A 37 -9.62 -12.02 -18.90
N SER A 38 -10.51 -11.03 -19.00
CA SER A 38 -10.25 -9.82 -19.79
C SER A 38 -9.22 -8.91 -19.15
N ILE A 39 -9.19 -8.83 -17.82
CA ILE A 39 -8.14 -8.12 -17.05
C ILE A 39 -6.77 -8.79 -17.27
N GLU A 40 -6.67 -10.11 -17.08
CA GLU A 40 -5.40 -10.86 -17.23
C GLU A 40 -4.82 -10.81 -18.65
N ASN A 41 -5.66 -10.52 -19.63
CA ASN A 41 -5.26 -10.37 -21.04
C ASN A 41 -5.24 -8.91 -21.50
N ASN A 42 -5.29 -7.95 -20.58
CA ASN A 42 -5.15 -6.51 -20.85
C ASN A 42 -6.20 -5.95 -21.83
N ARG A 43 -7.39 -6.55 -21.86
CA ARG A 43 -8.52 -6.14 -22.71
C ARG A 43 -9.48 -5.19 -22.00
N PHE A 44 -9.35 -5.03 -20.69
CA PHE A 44 -10.22 -4.19 -19.88
C PHE A 44 -9.45 -3.54 -18.74
N SER A 45 -9.77 -2.27 -18.47
CA SER A 45 -9.25 -1.52 -17.32
C SER A 45 -10.22 -1.64 -16.14
N PRO A 46 -9.86 -2.28 -15.02
CA PRO A 46 -10.76 -2.46 -13.89
C PRO A 46 -11.08 -1.13 -13.17
N SER A 47 -12.18 -1.08 -12.41
CA SER A 47 -12.43 0.00 -11.46
C SER A 47 -11.56 -0.13 -10.21
N ARG A 48 -11.46 0.93 -9.40
CA ARG A 48 -10.75 0.89 -8.12
C ARG A 48 -11.29 -0.20 -7.21
N GLU A 49 -12.61 -0.32 -7.10
CA GLU A 49 -13.29 -1.32 -6.28
C GLU A 49 -12.99 -2.74 -6.77
N THR A 50 -12.90 -2.93 -8.09
CA THR A 50 -12.52 -4.20 -8.69
C THR A 50 -11.09 -4.57 -8.29
N VAL A 51 -10.16 -3.62 -8.34
CA VAL A 51 -8.77 -3.84 -7.92
C VAL A 51 -8.70 -4.24 -6.45
N ILE A 52 -9.43 -3.54 -5.58
CA ILE A 52 -9.51 -3.86 -4.14
C ILE A 52 -10.10 -5.26 -3.92
N ALA A 53 -11.17 -5.61 -4.62
CA ALA A 53 -11.79 -6.92 -4.50
C ALA A 53 -10.84 -8.05 -4.95
N LEU A 54 -10.08 -7.84 -6.02
CA LEU A 54 -9.04 -8.78 -6.47
C LEU A 54 -7.90 -8.88 -5.45
N ALA A 55 -7.42 -7.76 -4.92
CA ALA A 55 -6.35 -7.72 -3.92
C ALA A 55 -6.74 -8.50 -2.65
N ARG A 56 -7.98 -8.33 -2.17
CA ARG A 56 -8.50 -9.09 -1.01
C ARG A 56 -8.65 -10.58 -1.28
N ALA A 57 -8.97 -10.95 -2.52
CA ALA A 57 -9.17 -12.35 -2.92
C ALA A 57 -7.85 -13.09 -3.24
N LEU A 58 -6.75 -12.37 -3.44
CA LEU A 58 -5.44 -12.90 -3.80
C LEU A 58 -4.45 -12.79 -2.62
N PRO A 59 -4.21 -13.88 -1.87
CA PRO A 59 -3.19 -13.87 -0.82
C PRO A 59 -1.79 -13.61 -1.39
N GLY A 60 -0.98 -12.84 -0.65
CA GLY A 60 0.40 -12.52 -1.02
C GLY A 60 0.54 -11.34 -2.00
N SER A 61 -0.54 -10.63 -2.31
CA SER A 61 -0.46 -9.31 -2.94
C SER A 61 -0.55 -8.19 -1.92
N ASP A 62 0.28 -7.18 -2.09
CA ASP A 62 0.06 -5.89 -1.44
C ASP A 62 -1.04 -5.13 -2.19
N MET A 63 -2.01 -4.60 -1.44
CA MET A 63 -3.18 -3.91 -2.02
C MET A 63 -2.78 -2.58 -2.66
N ASN A 64 -1.84 -1.85 -2.05
CA ASN A 64 -1.37 -0.56 -2.55
C ASN A 64 -0.54 -0.75 -3.82
N ASP A 65 0.28 -1.79 -3.89
CA ASP A 65 0.99 -2.16 -5.13
C ASP A 65 0.02 -2.38 -6.30
N LEU A 66 -1.07 -3.12 -6.06
CA LEU A 66 -2.07 -3.40 -7.09
C LEU A 66 -2.85 -2.14 -7.50
N LEU A 67 -3.16 -1.25 -6.55
CA LEU A 67 -3.79 0.04 -6.83
C LEU A 67 -2.88 0.92 -7.68
N LEU A 68 -1.61 1.04 -7.32
CA LEU A 68 -0.62 1.82 -8.07
C LEU A 68 -0.45 1.31 -9.50
N LEU A 69 -0.32 -0.01 -9.68
CA LEU A 69 -0.22 -0.63 -11.00
C LEU A 69 -1.46 -0.40 -11.88
N ALA A 70 -2.63 -0.32 -11.26
CA ALA A 70 -3.88 0.00 -11.94
C ALA A 70 -4.11 1.51 -12.14
N GLY A 71 -3.18 2.36 -11.68
CA GLY A 71 -3.26 3.82 -11.83
C GLY A 71 -4.11 4.52 -10.77
N PHE A 72 -4.35 3.88 -9.63
CA PHE A 72 -5.08 4.45 -8.50
C PHE A 72 -4.13 4.86 -7.38
N ALA A 73 -4.54 5.86 -6.60
CA ALA A 73 -3.86 6.21 -5.36
C ALA A 73 -3.95 5.03 -4.37
N PRO A 74 -2.88 4.77 -3.59
CA PRO A 74 -2.91 3.77 -2.52
C PRO A 74 -4.00 4.11 -1.49
N GLU A 75 -4.46 3.12 -0.75
CA GLU A 75 -5.27 3.40 0.44
C GLU A 75 -4.40 4.17 1.44
N GLU A 76 -4.87 5.34 1.85
CA GLU A 76 -4.32 6.04 3.01
C GLU A 76 -4.69 5.23 4.24
N ASP A 77 -3.85 4.28 4.61
CA ASP A 77 -3.99 3.66 5.92
C ASP A 77 -3.78 4.75 6.97
N GLU A 78 -4.81 4.99 7.79
CA GLU A 78 -4.75 5.77 9.05
C GLU A 78 -3.67 5.24 10.03
N PHE A 79 -2.89 4.22 9.64
CA PHE A 79 -1.82 3.59 10.40
C PHE A 79 -0.54 3.27 9.57
N THR A 80 -0.20 4.05 8.55
CA THR A 80 1.16 4.01 7.94
C THR A 80 2.19 4.75 8.80
N SER A 81 2.50 4.17 9.95
CA SER A 81 3.73 4.43 10.69
C SER A 81 4.55 3.14 10.86
N ALA A 82 4.65 2.30 9.82
CA ALA A 82 5.52 1.12 9.85
C ALA A 82 5.81 0.52 8.47
N HIS A 83 6.29 1.33 7.52
CA HIS A 83 7.21 0.83 6.48
C HIS A 83 8.59 1.43 6.75
N ALA A 84 9.18 0.92 7.83
CA ALA A 84 10.62 0.99 8.03
C ALA A 84 11.30 0.04 7.02
N SER A 85 11.30 0.43 5.74
CA SER A 85 12.14 -0.18 4.71
C SER A 85 12.79 0.85 3.78
N ASP A 86 12.42 2.13 3.87
CA ASP A 86 13.13 3.24 3.18
C ASP A 86 13.89 4.19 4.12
N ALA A 87 13.86 3.96 5.44
CA ALA A 87 14.66 4.75 6.41
C ALA A 87 16.17 4.41 6.39
N ALA A 88 16.63 3.53 5.50
CA ALA A 88 18.03 3.17 5.35
C ALA A 88 18.82 4.12 4.41
N LYS A 89 18.38 5.38 4.24
CA LYS A 89 19.17 6.48 3.67
C LYS A 89 18.96 7.81 4.39
N ALA A 90 18.88 7.79 5.72
CA ALA A 90 19.16 9.02 6.45
C ALA A 90 20.68 9.25 6.42
N ASP A 91 21.17 10.16 5.57
CA ASP A 91 22.56 10.65 5.61
C ASP A 91 22.87 11.41 6.93
N ASP A 92 21.85 11.62 7.77
CA ASP A 92 21.95 12.25 9.08
C ASP A 92 22.25 11.20 10.19
N PRO A 93 23.41 11.29 10.86
CA PRO A 93 23.77 10.43 11.98
C PRO A 93 22.79 10.51 13.16
N GLU A 94 22.18 11.67 13.40
CA GLU A 94 21.27 11.89 14.54
C GLU A 94 19.94 11.16 14.33
N VAL A 95 19.40 11.21 13.13
CA VAL A 95 18.17 10.49 12.75
C VAL A 95 18.39 8.98 12.83
N SER A 96 19.56 8.49 12.39
CA SER A 96 19.91 7.09 12.47
C SER A 96 20.05 6.58 13.91
N LEU A 97 20.64 7.40 14.80
CA LEU A 97 20.74 7.09 16.23
C LEU A 97 19.36 7.07 16.90
N PHE A 98 18.52 8.06 16.59
CA PHE A 98 17.14 8.13 17.07
C PHE A 98 16.36 6.85 16.77
N PHE A 99 16.41 6.34 15.54
CA PHE A 99 15.71 5.10 15.18
C PHE A 99 16.20 3.89 15.97
N LYS A 100 17.52 3.78 16.20
CA LYS A 100 18.10 2.70 17.00
C LYS A 100 17.65 2.78 18.46
N ASP A 101 17.66 3.97 19.05
CA ASP A 101 17.25 4.17 20.44
C ASP A 101 15.74 3.94 20.61
N PHE A 102 14.94 4.39 19.65
CA PHE A 102 13.50 4.17 19.63
C PHE A 102 13.17 2.68 19.55
N GLN A 103 13.82 1.90 18.67
CA GLN A 103 13.57 0.46 18.55
C GLN A 103 13.91 -0.33 19.82
N ASN A 104 14.97 0.06 20.52
CA ASN A 104 15.42 -0.59 21.75
C ASN A 104 14.71 -0.09 23.02
N ALA A 105 13.86 0.93 22.92
CA ALA A 105 13.18 1.52 24.07
C ALA A 105 12.03 0.63 24.61
N PRO A 106 11.76 0.68 25.92
CA PRO A 106 10.57 0.08 26.52
C PRO A 106 9.28 0.54 25.83
N LYS A 107 8.26 -0.32 25.82
CA LYS A 107 6.98 -0.04 25.14
C LYS A 107 6.36 1.29 25.57
N GLU A 108 6.35 1.57 26.87
CA GLU A 108 5.82 2.82 27.45
C GLU A 108 6.48 4.06 26.84
N ARG A 109 7.81 4.05 26.72
CA ARG A 109 8.58 5.15 26.14
C ARG A 109 8.30 5.30 24.64
N ARG A 110 8.18 4.19 23.90
CA ARG A 110 7.81 4.23 22.48
C ARG A 110 6.42 4.82 22.29
N ASP A 111 5.45 4.42 23.12
CA ASP A 111 4.08 4.91 23.06
C ASP A 111 4.00 6.41 23.34
N GLU A 112 4.76 6.92 24.32
CA GLU A 112 4.86 8.36 24.60
C GLU A 112 5.47 9.14 23.43
N MET A 113 6.57 8.65 22.86
CA MET A 113 7.22 9.30 21.72
C MET A 113 6.31 9.35 20.48
N LEU A 114 5.54 8.29 20.22
CA LEU A 114 4.54 8.28 19.15
C LEU A 114 3.44 9.32 19.39
N ARG A 115 2.96 9.48 20.63
CA ARG A 115 1.98 10.54 20.98
C ARG A 115 2.51 11.93 20.67
N PHE A 116 3.77 12.22 21.03
CA PHE A 116 4.41 13.49 20.69
C PHE A 116 4.57 13.69 19.19
N TRP A 117 4.97 12.64 18.47
CA TRP A 117 5.08 12.69 17.01
C TRP A 117 3.72 13.00 16.35
N HIS A 118 2.65 12.33 16.77
CA HIS A 118 1.30 12.60 16.31
C HIS A 118 0.86 14.02 16.63
N PHE A 119 1.18 14.53 17.82
CA PHE A 119 0.90 15.90 18.21
C PHE A 119 1.59 16.92 17.29
N ILE A 120 2.88 16.74 16.99
CA ILE A 120 3.62 17.62 16.07
C ILE A 120 3.00 17.58 14.67
N LYS A 121 2.67 16.39 14.16
CA LYS A 121 2.04 16.22 12.84
C LYS A 121 0.67 16.92 12.78
N GLN A 122 -0.11 16.84 13.85
CA GLN A 122 -1.42 17.49 13.96
C GLN A 122 -1.31 19.02 14.02
N GLN A 123 -0.28 19.56 14.68
CA GLN A 123 -0.06 21.02 14.72
C GLN A 123 0.45 21.59 13.39
N GLN A 124 1.15 20.81 12.56
CA GLN A 124 1.60 21.27 11.25
C GLN A 124 0.48 21.33 10.20
N GLN A 125 -0.63 20.58 10.38
CA GLN A 125 -1.79 20.66 9.48
C GLN A 125 -2.61 21.97 9.62
N GLY A 126 -2.28 22.82 10.60
CA GLY A 126 -2.93 24.14 10.82
C GLY A 126 -2.11 25.35 10.39
N ARG A 127 -0.88 25.18 9.86
CA ARG A 127 -0.07 26.29 9.35
C ARG A 127 -0.22 26.39 7.83
N THR A 128 -1.11 27.26 7.35
CA THR A 128 -0.95 27.84 6.02
C THR A 128 0.40 28.57 5.98
N PRO A 129 1.21 28.44 4.90
CA PRO A 129 2.41 29.23 4.76
C PRO A 129 1.98 30.65 4.39
N ASP A 130 1.70 31.48 5.41
CA ASP A 130 1.50 32.91 5.23
C ASP A 130 2.79 33.66 5.61
N SER A 131 3.27 34.39 4.61
CA SER A 131 4.14 35.57 4.64
C SER A 131 5.36 35.54 5.57
N GLN A 132 6.52 35.16 5.00
CA GLN A 132 7.75 35.89 5.33
C GLN A 132 7.72 37.22 4.56
N GLN A 133 7.46 38.30 5.29
CA GLN A 133 7.97 39.64 4.99
C GLN A 133 9.38 39.77 5.56
#